data_AF-A0A935V7G1-F1
#
_entry.id   AF-A0A935V7G1-F1
#
_cell.length_a   1.000
_cell.length_b   1.000
_cell.length_c   1.000
_cell.angle_alpha   90.00
_cell.angle_beta   90.00
_cell.angle_gamma   90.00
#
_symmetry.space_group_name_H-M   'P 1'
#
loop_
_entity.id
_entity.type
_entity.pdbx_description
1 polymer ?
#
loop_
_entity_poly.entity_id
_entity_poly.type
_entity_poly.pdbx_seq_one_letter_code
_entity_poly.pdbx_strand_id
1 'polypeptide(L)'
;MRSRCGRAGRCWWERAPGAAASCARWSPPSASSTTTRATTPRFAFLREHGLSSAARRRRHLVNNPDALAEMVAAGLGFTVLDAEFAAPWLAAGRLVNLSPKRWLDQEVALAWYPRHEMPSYFRALIDSVS
;
A
#
# COMPACT_ATOMS: atom_id res chain seq x y z
N MET A 1 -33.55 17.28 36.84
CA MET A 1 -34.13 16.16 36.08
C MET A 1 -33.54 16.16 34.67
N ARG A 2 -32.71 15.14 34.37
CA ARG A 2 -32.27 14.62 33.06
C ARG A 2 -31.59 15.54 32.03
N SER A 3 -30.27 15.39 32.05
CA SER A 3 -29.28 15.52 30.98
C SER A 3 -29.69 14.89 29.63
N ARG A 4 -29.38 15.58 28.53
CA ARG A 4 -29.07 14.97 27.22
C ARG A 4 -27.84 15.64 26.61
N CYS A 5 -26.67 15.07 26.89
CA CYS A 5 -25.45 15.36 26.14
C CYS A 5 -25.56 14.79 24.72
N GLY A 6 -25.62 15.67 23.72
CA GLY A 6 -25.32 15.34 22.33
C GLY A 6 -23.82 15.05 22.19
N ARG A 7 -23.51 13.91 21.60
CA ARG A 7 -22.20 13.27 21.59
C ARG A 7 -21.25 13.95 20.59
N ALA A 8 -20.17 14.51 21.14
CA ALA A 8 -18.85 14.73 20.52
C ALA A 8 -18.71 15.73 19.34
N GLY A 9 -17.70 16.59 19.47
CA GLY A 9 -16.90 17.05 18.33
C GLY A 9 -16.80 18.56 18.19
N ARG A 10 -15.85 19.16 18.93
CA ARG A 10 -15.48 20.58 18.84
C ARG A 10 -15.09 20.96 17.41
N CYS A 11 -15.78 21.94 16.83
CA CYS A 11 -15.32 22.68 15.65
C CYS A 11 -14.13 23.57 16.07
N TRP A 12 -12.93 23.21 15.62
CA TRP A 12 -11.75 24.05 15.74
C TRP A 12 -11.65 24.97 14.53
N TRP A 13 -12.24 26.16 14.61
CA TRP A 13 -11.72 27.42 14.05
C TRP A 13 -12.75 28.54 14.28
N GLU A 14 -12.59 29.30 15.37
CA GLU A 14 -13.27 30.58 15.53
C GLU A 14 -12.55 31.65 14.71
N ARG A 15 -13.24 32.07 13.63
CA ARG A 15 -13.21 33.35 12.89
C ARG A 15 -12.06 34.35 13.16
N ALA A 16 -11.33 34.67 12.09
CA ALA A 16 -10.92 36.04 11.78
C ALA A 16 -11.78 36.56 10.60
N PRO A 17 -12.29 37.81 10.61
CA PRO A 17 -13.17 38.31 9.56
C PRO A 17 -12.37 38.97 8.44
N GLY A 18 -12.70 38.66 7.18
CA GLY A 18 -12.27 39.47 6.03
C GLY A 18 -11.30 38.80 5.07
N ALA A 19 -11.70 37.68 4.45
CA ALA A 19 -11.25 37.31 3.11
C ALA A 19 -12.26 36.32 2.53
N ALA A 20 -12.91 36.70 1.43
CA ALA A 20 -13.78 35.82 0.66
C ALA A 20 -12.92 34.75 -0.04
N ALA A 21 -12.53 33.71 0.68
CA ALA A 21 -12.00 32.49 0.09
C ALA A 21 -13.18 31.56 -0.18
N SER A 22 -13.49 31.31 -1.46
CA SER A 22 -14.45 30.29 -1.83
C SER A 22 -13.96 28.96 -1.28
N CYS A 23 -14.57 28.50 -0.19
CA CYS A 23 -14.44 27.13 0.28
C CYS A 23 -14.96 26.21 -0.83
N ALA A 24 -14.07 25.75 -1.70
CA ALA A 24 -14.27 24.51 -2.40
C ALA A 24 -14.42 23.44 -1.31
N ARG A 25 -15.67 23.16 -0.96
CA ARG A 25 -16.06 22.09 -0.06
C ARG A 25 -15.36 20.84 -0.57
N TRP A 26 -14.39 20.34 0.19
CA TRP A 26 -13.86 19.01 -0.04
C TRP A 26 -15.03 18.05 0.17
N SER A 27 -15.67 17.68 -0.93
CA SER A 27 -16.58 16.55 -0.96
C SER A 27 -15.69 15.32 -0.82
N PRO A 28 -15.89 14.44 0.18
CA PRO A 28 -15.28 13.13 0.10
C PRO A 28 -15.68 12.52 -1.26
N PRO A 29 -14.78 11.78 -1.95
CA PRO A 29 -15.19 11.05 -3.14
C PRO A 29 -16.45 10.28 -2.77
N SER A 30 -17.54 10.54 -3.50
CA SER A 30 -18.82 9.84 -3.33
C SER A 30 -18.52 8.35 -3.20
N ALA A 31 -19.16 7.69 -2.24
CA ALA A 31 -18.95 6.28 -1.87
C ALA A 31 -19.23 5.30 -3.04
N SER A 32 -18.33 5.32 -4.01
CA SER A 32 -18.03 4.33 -5.02
C SER A 32 -16.50 4.21 -5.05
N SER A 33 -15.88 4.26 -3.86
CA SER A 33 -14.54 3.73 -3.67
C SER A 33 -14.65 2.24 -3.93
N THR A 34 -14.38 1.83 -5.17
CA THR A 34 -14.02 0.45 -5.46
C THR A 34 -12.85 0.15 -4.54
N THR A 35 -13.13 -0.52 -3.42
CA THR A 35 -12.09 -1.00 -2.52
C THR A 35 -11.29 -2.02 -3.32
N THR A 36 -10.30 -1.56 -4.08
CA THR A 36 -9.28 -2.42 -4.66
C THR A 36 -8.54 -2.98 -3.47
N ARG A 37 -9.00 -4.14 -3.00
CA ARG A 37 -8.37 -4.87 -1.91
C ARG A 37 -6.91 -5.03 -2.29
N ALA A 38 -6.00 -4.40 -1.53
CA ALA A 38 -4.56 -4.52 -1.70
C ALA A 38 -4.22 -6.01 -1.86
N THR A 39 -3.90 -6.40 -3.09
CA THR A 39 -3.71 -7.79 -3.45
C THR A 39 -2.24 -8.08 -3.23
N THR A 40 -1.92 -8.92 -2.25
CA THR A 40 -0.54 -9.35 -2.00
C THR A 40 0.08 -9.88 -3.30
N PRO A 41 1.38 -9.65 -3.58
CA PRO A 41 2.03 -10.05 -4.83
C PRO A 41 1.81 -11.53 -5.19
N ARG A 42 1.91 -12.44 -4.21
CA ARG A 42 1.60 -13.87 -4.37
C ARG A 42 0.19 -14.12 -4.90
N PHE A 43 -0.79 -13.35 -4.44
CA PHE A 43 -2.19 -13.50 -4.83
C PHE A 43 -2.46 -12.89 -6.21
N ALA A 44 -1.74 -11.82 -6.59
CA ALA A 44 -1.75 -11.28 -7.95
C ALA A 44 -1.22 -12.32 -8.93
N PHE A 45 -0.07 -12.93 -8.61
CA PHE A 45 0.54 -14.01 -9.40
C PHE A 45 -0.41 -15.21 -9.57
N LEU A 46 -1.05 -15.68 -8.49
CA LEU A 46 -2.02 -16.78 -8.59
C LEU A 46 -3.26 -16.41 -9.42
N ARG A 47 -3.68 -15.15 -9.40
CA ARG A 47 -4.83 -14.66 -10.17
C ARG A 47 -4.51 -14.63 -11.67
N GLU A 48 -3.32 -14.18 -12.06
CA GLU A 48 -2.85 -14.21 -13.45
C GLU A 48 -2.81 -15.61 -14.03
N HIS A 49 -2.55 -16.62 -13.19
CA HIS A 49 -2.53 -18.03 -13.59
C HIS A 49 -3.87 -18.77 -13.40
N GLY A 50 -4.96 -18.09 -13.02
CA GLY A 50 -6.27 -18.72 -12.82
C GLY A 50 -6.35 -19.69 -11.62
N LEU A 51 -5.35 -19.68 -10.74
CA LEU A 51 -5.21 -20.59 -9.60
C LEU A 51 -5.74 -20.00 -8.29
N SER A 52 -6.55 -18.94 -8.38
CA SER A 52 -7.09 -18.23 -7.22
C SER A 52 -8.01 -19.10 -6.35
N SER A 53 -8.72 -20.07 -6.94
CA SER A 53 -9.60 -21.02 -6.25
C SER A 53 -8.83 -22.12 -5.49
N ALA A 54 -7.66 -22.52 -5.99
CA ALA A 54 -6.77 -23.49 -5.37
C ALA A 54 -5.93 -22.88 -4.23
N ALA A 55 -5.93 -21.56 -4.07
CA ALA A 55 -5.16 -20.89 -3.03
C ALA A 55 -5.67 -21.27 -1.61
N ARG A 56 -4.77 -21.79 -0.77
CA ARG A 56 -5.07 -22.04 0.64
C ARG A 56 -5.57 -20.77 1.34
N ARG A 57 -6.69 -20.91 2.07
CA ARG A 57 -7.32 -19.80 2.82
C ARG A 57 -6.58 -19.45 4.11
N ARG A 58 -5.98 -20.44 4.79
CA ARG A 58 -5.09 -20.22 5.94
C ARG A 58 -3.67 -20.01 5.44
N ARG A 59 -3.16 -18.80 5.63
CA ARG A 59 -1.81 -18.37 5.22
C ARG A 59 -1.11 -17.71 6.38
N HIS A 60 0.20 -17.83 6.43
CA HIS A 60 1.03 -17.02 7.31
C HIS A 60 1.10 -15.60 6.73
N LEU A 61 0.83 -14.61 7.58
CA LEU A 61 0.97 -13.20 7.25
C LEU A 61 2.16 -12.67 8.02
N VAL A 62 3.16 -12.17 7.30
CA VAL A 62 4.38 -11.62 7.86
C VAL A 62 4.64 -10.28 7.20
N ASN A 63 4.94 -9.28 8.02
CA ASN A 63 5.14 -7.90 7.57
C ASN A 63 6.60 -7.60 7.19
N ASN A 64 7.54 -8.46 7.58
CA ASN A 64 8.96 -8.31 7.26
C ASN A 64 9.36 -9.24 6.11
N PRO A 65 9.92 -8.72 4.99
CA PRO A 65 10.43 -9.55 3.90
C PRO A 65 11.53 -10.54 4.34
N ASP A 66 12.37 -10.20 5.33
CA ASP A 66 13.43 -11.11 5.84
C ASP A 66 12.84 -12.34 6.50
N ALA A 67 11.92 -12.13 7.44
CA ALA A 67 11.22 -13.21 8.12
C ALA A 67 10.41 -14.05 7.12
N LEU A 68 9.93 -13.42 6.04
CA LEU A 68 9.21 -14.11 4.99
C LEU A 68 10.15 -15.02 4.17
N ALA A 69 11.35 -14.56 3.82
CA ALA A 69 12.37 -15.37 3.17
C ALA A 69 12.83 -16.53 4.06
N GLU A 70 13.04 -16.29 5.36
CA GLU A 70 13.38 -17.35 6.33
C GLU A 70 12.30 -18.43 6.42
N MET A 71 11.02 -18.06 6.46
CA MET A 71 9.93 -19.04 6.46
C MET A 71 9.91 -19.90 5.19
N VAL A 72 10.16 -19.29 4.02
CA VAL A 72 10.23 -20.04 2.76
C VAL A 72 11.45 -20.95 2.74
N ALA A 73 12.61 -20.48 3.19
CA ALA A 73 13.82 -21.28 3.34
C ALA A 73 13.60 -22.46 4.32
N ALA A 74 12.77 -22.28 5.35
CA ALA A 74 12.35 -23.32 6.28
C ALA A 74 11.28 -24.29 5.71
N GLY A 75 10.85 -24.11 4.45
CA GLY A 75 9.90 -24.99 3.78
C GLY A 75 8.42 -24.70 4.06
N LEU A 76 8.08 -23.55 4.65
CA LEU A 76 6.70 -23.19 5.01
C LEU A 76 5.86 -22.67 3.82
N GLY A 77 6.32 -22.88 2.59
CA GLY A 77 5.59 -22.58 1.36
C GLY A 77 6.43 -21.87 0.31
N PHE A 78 5.81 -20.97 -0.44
CA PHE A 78 6.46 -20.16 -1.46
C PHE A 78 5.94 -18.72 -1.39
N THR A 79 6.69 -17.80 -1.98
CA THR A 79 6.31 -16.39 -2.06
C THR A 79 6.85 -15.73 -3.32
N VAL A 80 6.47 -14.48 -3.51
CA VAL A 80 7.05 -13.57 -4.50
C VAL A 80 7.85 -12.53 -3.72
N LEU A 81 9.12 -12.37 -4.10
CA LEU A 81 10.05 -11.40 -3.53
C LEU A 81 10.61 -10.53 -4.65
N ASP A 82 11.12 -9.37 -4.28
CA ASP A 82 11.92 -8.55 -5.17
C ASP A 82 13.21 -9.27 -5.60
N ALA A 83 13.67 -8.99 -6.81
CA ALA A 83 14.82 -9.65 -7.43
C ALA A 83 16.11 -9.38 -6.66
N GLU A 84 16.36 -8.12 -6.31
CA GLU A 84 17.57 -7.69 -5.61
C GLU A 84 17.58 -8.25 -4.20
N PHE A 85 16.41 -8.26 -3.56
CA PHE A 85 16.24 -8.83 -2.23
C PHE A 85 16.48 -10.36 -2.20
N ALA A 86 16.01 -11.10 -3.21
CA ALA A 86 16.15 -12.56 -3.27
C ALA A 86 17.56 -13.01 -3.70
N ALA A 87 18.33 -12.16 -4.39
CA ALA A 87 19.65 -12.49 -4.93
C ALA A 87 20.61 -13.17 -3.93
N PRO A 88 20.86 -12.64 -2.71
CA PRO A 88 21.77 -13.29 -1.76
C PRO A 88 21.26 -14.66 -1.29
N TRP A 89 19.95 -14.85 -1.18
CA TRP A 89 19.35 -16.11 -0.75
C TRP A 89 19.43 -17.20 -1.82
N LEU A 90 19.26 -16.80 -3.09
CA LEU A 90 19.43 -17.66 -4.25
C LEU A 90 20.90 -18.05 -4.42
N ALA A 91 21.83 -17.10 -4.28
CA ALA A 91 23.27 -17.35 -4.36
C ALA A 91 23.75 -18.31 -3.26
N ALA A 92 23.19 -18.19 -2.05
CA ALA A 92 23.46 -19.10 -0.95
C ALA A 92 22.77 -20.48 -1.06
N GLY A 93 21.97 -20.72 -2.11
CA GLY A 93 21.21 -21.96 -2.29
C GLY A 93 20.11 -22.18 -1.25
N ARG A 94 19.77 -21.16 -0.46
CA ARG A 94 18.71 -21.23 0.57
C ARG A 94 17.32 -21.10 -0.02
N LEU A 95 17.21 -20.46 -1.18
CA LEU A 95 15.98 -20.35 -1.97
C LEU A 95 16.24 -20.86 -3.40
N VAL A 96 15.17 -21.28 -4.08
CA VAL A 96 15.20 -21.68 -5.48
C VAL A 96 14.23 -20.82 -6.27
N ASN A 97 14.67 -20.31 -7.42
CA ASN A 97 13.80 -19.55 -8.30
C ASN A 97 12.88 -20.50 -9.08
N LEU A 98 11.59 -20.48 -8.76
CA LEU A 98 10.57 -21.31 -9.40
C LEU A 98 10.13 -20.80 -10.77
N SER A 99 10.40 -19.52 -11.10
CA SER A 99 9.94 -18.89 -12.34
C SER A 99 10.95 -17.86 -12.87
N PRO A 100 12.12 -18.29 -13.37
CA PRO A 100 13.20 -17.39 -13.76
C PRO A 100 12.91 -16.50 -14.98
N LYS A 101 11.83 -16.78 -15.71
CA LYS A 101 11.43 -16.05 -16.93
C LYS A 101 10.23 -15.13 -16.72
N ARG A 102 9.73 -14.99 -15.48
CA ARG A 102 8.54 -14.18 -15.18
C ARG A 102 8.84 -13.21 -14.05
N TRP A 103 8.40 -11.98 -14.27
CA TRP A 103 8.48 -10.88 -13.32
C TRP A 103 7.08 -10.32 -13.12
N LEU A 104 6.81 -9.81 -11.94
CA LEU A 104 5.58 -9.11 -11.63
C LEU A 104 5.88 -7.62 -11.60
N ASP A 105 5.39 -6.88 -12.59
CA ASP A 105 5.53 -5.44 -12.62
C ASP A 105 4.63 -4.82 -11.55
N GLN A 106 5.22 -4.05 -10.64
CA GLN A 106 4.48 -3.31 -9.63
C GLN A 106 4.37 -1.85 -10.07
N GLU A 107 3.13 -1.39 -10.31
CA GLU A 107 2.85 0.03 -10.54
C GLU A 107 3.10 0.81 -9.24
N VAL A 108 4.07 1.72 -9.26
CA VAL A 108 4.37 2.61 -8.14
C VAL A 108 3.85 4.01 -8.47
N ALA A 109 3.03 4.55 -7.57
CA ALA A 109 2.54 5.93 -7.68
C ALA A 109 3.10 6.78 -6.54
N LEU A 110 3.76 7.88 -6.88
CA LEU A 110 4.14 8.90 -5.91
C LEU A 110 2.90 9.73 -5.58
N ALA A 111 2.38 9.59 -4.37
CA ALA A 111 1.18 10.29 -3.92
C ALA A 111 1.51 11.35 -2.86
N TRP A 112 0.91 12.52 -2.99
CA TRP A 112 0.99 13.62 -2.02
C TRP A 112 -0.42 14.12 -1.68
N TYR A 113 -0.65 14.47 -0.42
CA TYR A 113 -1.93 15.03 0.00
C TYR A 113 -2.02 16.52 -0.40
N PRO A 114 -3.20 17.05 -0.72
CA PRO A 114 -3.34 18.43 -1.19
C PRO A 114 -3.02 19.40 -0.04
N ARG A 115 -1.87 20.07 -0.11
CA ARG A 115 -1.43 21.12 0.82
C ARG A 115 -1.18 22.41 0.06
N HIS A 116 -1.45 23.55 0.70
CA HIS A 116 -1.29 24.87 0.09
C HIS A 116 0.16 25.18 -0.31
N GLU A 117 1.14 24.69 0.44
CA GLU A 117 2.55 24.88 0.16
C GLU A 117 3.26 23.54 0.02
N MET A 118 3.87 23.34 -1.15
CA MET A 118 4.73 22.20 -1.45
C MET A 118 6.18 22.56 -1.06
N PRO A 119 6.84 21.76 -0.20
CA PRO A 119 8.25 21.97 0.11
C PRO A 119 9.12 21.97 -1.15
N SER A 120 10.14 22.82 -1.20
CA SER A 120 11.04 22.96 -2.35
C SER A 120 11.75 21.65 -2.72
N TYR A 121 12.16 20.85 -1.73
CA TYR A 121 12.78 19.55 -1.97
C TYR A 121 11.82 18.57 -2.68
N PHE A 122 10.52 18.64 -2.38
CA PHE A 122 9.54 17.74 -2.98
C PHE A 122 9.30 18.10 -4.46
N ARG A 123 9.40 19.40 -4.79
CA ARG A 123 9.41 19.85 -6.17
C ARG A 123 10.62 19.32 -6.93
N ALA A 124 11.82 19.46 -6.36
CA ALA A 124 13.03 18.91 -6.95
C ALA A 124 12.97 17.39 -7.15
N LEU A 125 12.32 16.66 -6.23
CA LEU A 125 12.10 15.22 -6.36
C LEU A 125 11.18 14.90 -7.55
N ILE A 126 10.04 15.58 -7.66
CA ILE A 126 9.11 15.40 -8.80
C ILE A 126 9.81 15.68 -10.13
N ASP A 127 10.58 16.77 -10.19
CA ASP A 127 11.32 17.18 -11.39
C ASP A 127 12.43 16.18 -11.76
N SER A 128 12.96 15.41 -10.80
CA SER A 128 13.99 14.39 -11.07
C SER A 128 13.45 13.04 -11.55
N VAL A 129 12.17 12.75 -11.29
CA VAL A 129 11.52 11.47 -11.59
C VAL A 129 10.60 11.56 -12.82
N SER A 130 10.25 12.78 -13.26
CA SER A 130 9.40 13.06 -14.44
C SER A 130 10.22 13.27 -15.70
#